data_AF-G4HJI2-F1
#
_entry.id   AF-G4HJI2-F1
#
_cell.length_a   1.000
_cell.length_b   1.000
_cell.length_c   1.000
_cell.angle_alpha   90.00
_cell.angle_beta   90.00
_cell.angle_gamma   90.00
#
_symmetry.space_group_name_H-M   'P 1'
#
loop_
_entity.id
_entity.type
_entity.pdbx_description
1 polymer ?
#
loop_
_entity_poly.entity_id
_entity_poly.type
_entity_poly.pdbx_seq_one_letter_code
_entity_poly.pdbx_strand_id
1 'polypeptide(L)'
;MQYVVSFIIAVLLTSISYFFGSRLVTKGIHLWQALAIGASVVSLGALAEAIGLPIWLIVLIPFPVGMLLLFLFLKQPFRIWLITYLIILALYTLIHVMVSFFFQFHSLIPAWKLS
;
A
#
# COMPACT_ATOMS: atom_id res chain seq x y z
N MET A 1 2.20 -3.57 19.66
CA MET A 1 2.42 -4.89 19.02
C MET A 1 3.89 -5.03 18.66
N GLN A 2 4.43 -6.26 18.62
CA GLN A 2 5.82 -6.49 18.20
C GLN A 2 5.99 -5.95 16.76
N TYR A 3 7.01 -5.11 16.52
CA TYR A 3 7.30 -4.43 15.24
C TYR A 3 7.02 -5.30 14.01
N VAL A 4 7.51 -6.55 14.06
CA VAL A 4 7.39 -7.55 13.00
C VAL A 4 5.93 -7.88 12.67
N VAL A 5 5.08 -8.01 13.68
CA VAL A 5 3.65 -8.33 13.49
C VAL A 5 2.94 -7.17 12.79
N SER A 6 3.17 -5.94 13.24
CA SER A 6 2.58 -4.73 12.62
C SER A 6 3.03 -4.59 11.16
N PHE A 7 4.31 -4.84 10.89
CA PHE A 7 4.87 -4.82 9.54
C PHE A 7 4.21 -5.86 8.64
N ILE A 8 4.10 -7.11 9.09
CA ILE A 8 3.45 -8.18 8.32
C ILE A 8 1.98 -7.82 8.02
N ILE A 9 1.26 -7.32 9.02
CA ILE A 9 -0.14 -6.89 8.84
C ILE A 9 -0.23 -5.77 7.80
N ALA A 10 0.63 -4.75 7.87
CA ALA A 10 0.66 -3.66 6.90
C ALA A 10 0.93 -4.16 5.47
N VAL A 11 1.87 -5.10 5.30
CA VAL A 11 2.15 -5.75 4.01
C VAL A 11 0.90 -6.46 3.50
N LEU A 12 0.23 -7.25 4.34
CA LEU A 12 -0.95 -8.00 3.95
C LEU A 12 -2.13 -7.09 3.57
N LEU A 13 -2.43 -6.07 4.38
CA LEU A 13 -3.51 -5.11 4.09
C LEU A 13 -3.26 -4.32 2.81
N THR A 14 -2.02 -3.89 2.59
CA THR A 14 -1.62 -3.22 1.34
C THR A 14 -1.80 -4.17 0.17
N SER A 15 -1.32 -5.41 0.27
CA SER A 15 -1.45 -6.43 -0.78
C SER A 15 -2.90 -6.74 -1.11
N ILE A 16 -3.76 -6.87 -0.10
CA ILE A 16 -5.21 -7.08 -0.24
C ILE A 16 -5.84 -5.92 -1.03
N SER A 17 -5.47 -4.68 -0.70
CA SER A 17 -5.97 -3.49 -1.42
C SER A 17 -5.64 -3.53 -2.90
N TYR A 18 -4.40 -3.87 -3.25
CA TYR A 18 -3.96 -4.02 -4.66
C TYR A 18 -4.63 -5.21 -5.35
N PHE A 19 -4.77 -6.34 -4.67
CA PHE A 19 -5.36 -7.56 -5.23
C PHE A 19 -6.83 -7.39 -5.56
N PHE A 20 -7.63 -6.84 -4.64
CA PHE A 20 -9.06 -6.62 -4.86
C PHE A 20 -9.31 -5.40 -5.74
N GLY A 21 -8.62 -4.28 -5.51
CA GLY A 21 -8.81 -3.07 -6.31
C GLY A 21 -8.49 -3.26 -7.79
N SER A 22 -7.47 -4.06 -8.11
CA SER A 22 -7.16 -4.40 -9.51
C SER A 22 -8.24 -5.24 -10.20
N ARG A 23 -8.97 -6.07 -9.44
CA ARG A 23 -10.07 -6.92 -9.95
C ARG A 23 -11.40 -6.20 -10.14
N LEU A 24 -11.58 -5.04 -9.54
CA LEU A 24 -12.82 -4.27 -9.70
C LEU A 24 -12.97 -3.66 -11.10
N VAL A 25 -11.86 -3.43 -11.81
CA VAL A 25 -11.85 -2.80 -13.13
C VAL A 25 -11.45 -3.78 -14.24
N THR A 26 -10.59 -4.75 -13.93
CA THR A 26 -9.94 -5.62 -14.93
C THR A 26 -9.87 -7.06 -14.43
N LYS A 27 -9.21 -7.96 -15.18
CA LYS A 27 -8.84 -9.29 -14.67
C LYS A 27 -7.90 -9.24 -13.45
N GLY A 28 -7.32 -8.07 -13.17
CA GLY A 28 -6.50 -7.79 -12.00
C GLY A 28 -5.10 -8.38 -12.08
N ILE A 29 -4.35 -8.22 -10.98
CA ILE A 29 -3.03 -8.81 -10.81
C ILE A 29 -3.11 -10.14 -10.04
N HIS A 30 -2.09 -10.99 -10.21
CA HIS A 30 -1.97 -12.23 -9.45
C HIS A 30 -1.69 -11.95 -7.96
N LEU A 31 -2.01 -12.91 -7.10
CA LEU A 31 -1.81 -12.78 -5.64
C LEU A 31 -0.34 -12.49 -5.29
N TRP A 32 0.60 -13.19 -5.93
CA TRP A 32 2.03 -12.99 -5.70
C TRP A 32 2.51 -11.59 -6.15
N GLN A 33 1.91 -11.03 -7.20
CA GLN A 33 2.21 -9.66 -7.66
C GLN A 33 1.71 -8.63 -6.65
N ALA A 34 0.50 -8.84 -6.11
CA ALA A 34 -0.04 -7.99 -5.06
C ALA A 34 0.81 -8.05 -3.78
N LEU A 35 1.27 -9.24 -3.39
CA LEU A 35 2.21 -9.42 -2.28
C LEU A 35 3.55 -8.72 -2.52
N ALA A 36 4.11 -8.83 -3.72
CA ALA A 36 5.34 -8.12 -4.09
C ALA A 36 5.16 -6.60 -3.97
N ILE A 37 4.04 -6.05 -4.48
CA ILE A 37 3.73 -4.62 -4.33
C ILE A 37 3.63 -4.24 -2.86
N GLY A 38 2.82 -4.96 -2.06
CA GLY A 38 2.64 -4.65 -0.65
C GLY A 38 3.94 -4.70 0.14
N ALA A 39 4.77 -5.72 -0.10
CA ALA A 39 6.08 -5.84 0.53
C ALA A 39 6.99 -4.67 0.15
N SER A 40 7.09 -4.30 -1.13
CA SER A 40 7.93 -3.19 -1.59
C SER A 40 7.48 -1.85 -1.02
N VAL A 41 6.18 -1.54 -1.07
CA VAL A 41 5.59 -0.28 -0.60
C VAL A 41 5.81 -0.10 0.90
N VAL A 42 5.50 -1.13 1.70
CA VAL A 42 5.63 -1.06 3.16
C VAL A 42 7.10 -1.07 3.59
N SER A 43 7.96 -1.86 2.94
CA SER A 43 9.40 -1.86 3.24
C SER A 43 10.03 -0.49 2.97
N LEU A 44 9.65 0.17 1.89
CA LEU A 44 10.15 1.52 1.58
C LEU A 44 9.64 2.56 2.57
N GLY A 45 8.38 2.47 3.00
CA GLY A 45 7.86 3.33 4.06
C GLY A 45 8.63 3.15 5.37
N ALA A 46 8.84 1.89 5.77
CA ALA A 46 9.60 1.56 6.98
C ALA A 46 11.07 2.00 6.90
N LEU A 47 11.70 1.86 5.72
CA LEU A 47 13.07 2.32 5.50
C LEU A 47 13.15 3.85 5.53
N ALA A 48 12.20 4.55 4.90
CA ALA A 48 12.11 6.01 4.92
C ALA A 48 11.96 6.54 6.36
N GLU A 49 11.13 5.87 7.16
CA GLU A 49 10.99 6.16 8.59
C GLU A 49 12.29 5.90 9.36
N ALA A 50 12.95 4.76 9.13
CA ALA A 50 14.19 4.40 9.80
C ALA A 50 15.36 5.38 9.51
N ILE A 51 15.36 5.99 8.33
CA ILE A 51 16.33 7.04 7.94
C ILE A 51 15.98 8.40 8.58
N GLY A 52 14.81 8.55 9.21
CA GLY A 52 14.37 9.78 9.84
C GLY A 52 13.87 10.83 8.85
N LEU A 53 13.32 10.39 7.71
CA LEU A 53 12.74 11.31 6.72
C LEU A 53 11.51 12.03 7.29
N PRO A 54 11.19 13.24 6.80
CA PRO A 54 9.99 13.94 7.24
C PRO A 54 8.73 13.16 6.85
N ILE A 55 7.68 13.28 7.68
CA ILE A 55 6.43 12.49 7.56
C ILE A 55 5.84 12.53 6.15
N TRP A 56 5.81 13.71 5.50
CA TRP A 56 5.27 13.85 4.15
C TRP A 56 6.02 13.00 3.12
N LEU A 57 7.33 12.80 3.31
CA LEU A 57 8.18 12.05 2.40
C LEU A 57 8.11 10.54 2.67
N ILE A 58 8.00 10.14 3.95
CA ILE A 58 7.67 8.75 4.34
C ILE A 58 6.36 8.31 3.66
N VAL A 59 5.38 9.22 3.62
CA VAL A 59 4.10 8.98 2.96
C VAL A 59 4.24 8.98 1.44
N LEU A 60 5.01 9.90 0.86
CA LEU A 60 5.06 10.08 -0.60
C LEU A 60 5.90 9.02 -1.31
N ILE A 61 7.04 8.60 -0.76
CA ILE A 61 7.99 7.66 -1.42
C ILE A 61 7.35 6.34 -1.85
N PRO A 62 6.48 5.69 -1.05
CA PRO A 62 5.85 4.44 -1.43
C PRO A 62 4.89 4.56 -2.63
N PHE A 63 4.35 5.75 -2.91
CA PHE A 63 3.35 5.95 -3.98
C PHE A 63 3.95 5.66 -5.37
N PRO A 64 5.06 6.31 -5.80
CA PRO A 64 5.71 6.01 -7.07
C PRO A 64 6.04 4.53 -7.26
N VAL A 65 6.46 3.85 -6.20
CA VAL A 65 6.82 2.42 -6.28
C VAL A 65 5.58 1.55 -6.47
N GLY A 66 4.52 1.80 -5.72
CA GLY A 66 3.24 1.11 -5.92
C GLY A 66 2.66 1.36 -7.32
N MET A 67 2.70 2.62 -7.78
CA MET A 67 2.27 3.04 -9.12
C MET A 67 3.04 2.32 -10.22
N LEU A 68 4.37 2.30 -10.12
CA LEU A 68 5.26 1.68 -11.10
C LEU A 68 5.06 0.16 -11.16
N LEU A 69 5.06 -0.53 -10.01
CA LEU A 69 4.87 -1.97 -9.98
C LEU A 69 3.48 -2.38 -10.48
N LEU A 70 2.43 -1.61 -10.13
CA LEU A 70 1.10 -1.83 -10.69
C LEU A 70 1.11 -1.64 -12.21
N PHE A 71 1.79 -0.63 -12.73
CA PHE A 71 1.90 -0.41 -14.17
C PHE A 71 2.54 -1.61 -14.88
N LEU A 72 3.66 -2.11 -14.33
CA LEU A 72 4.40 -3.25 -14.88
C LEU A 72 3.61 -4.57 -14.82
N PHE A 73 2.86 -4.80 -13.74
CA PHE A 73 2.10 -6.04 -13.56
C PHE A 73 0.74 -6.05 -14.24
N LEU A 74 0.02 -4.92 -14.22
CA LEU A 74 -1.33 -4.84 -14.78
C LEU A 74 -1.32 -4.94 -16.31
N LYS A 75 -0.28 -4.39 -16.98
CA LYS A 75 -0.11 -4.40 -18.44
C LYS A 75 -1.34 -3.91 -19.21
N GLN A 76 -1.95 -2.83 -18.73
CA GLN A 76 -3.13 -2.21 -19.31
C GLN A 76 -2.82 -0.80 -19.83
N PRO A 77 -3.65 -0.24 -20.74
CA PRO A 77 -3.56 1.15 -21.15
C PRO A 77 -3.55 2.12 -19.97
N PHE A 78 -2.86 3.25 -20.14
CA PHE A 78 -2.66 4.26 -19.10
C PHE A 78 -3.96 4.67 -18.36
N ARG A 79 -5.06 4.88 -19.09
CA ARG A 79 -6.35 5.25 -18.49
C ARG A 79 -6.89 4.18 -17.54
N ILE A 80 -6.83 2.91 -17.94
CA ILE A 80 -7.29 1.78 -17.14
C ILE A 80 -6.40 1.61 -15.92
N TRP A 81 -5.08 1.72 -16.10
CA TRP A 81 -4.12 1.70 -15.00
C TRP A 81 -4.38 2.82 -13.98
N LEU A 82 -4.60 4.05 -14.44
CA LEU A 82 -4.83 5.20 -13.56
C LEU A 82 -6.12 5.03 -12.75
N ILE A 83 -7.22 4.63 -13.40
CA ILE A 83 -8.49 4.35 -12.72
C ILE A 83 -8.33 3.23 -11.71
N THR A 84 -7.63 2.15 -12.10
CA THR A 84 -7.34 1.02 -11.22
C THR A 84 -6.55 1.47 -10.00
N TYR A 85 -5.53 2.31 -10.19
CA TYR A 85 -4.73 2.86 -9.10
C TYR A 85 -5.56 3.71 -8.14
N LEU A 86 -6.43 4.58 -8.65
CA LEU A 86 -7.32 5.41 -7.83
C LEU A 86 -8.29 4.56 -7.00
N ILE A 87 -8.81 3.48 -7.56
CA ILE A 87 -9.67 2.53 -6.84
C ILE A 87 -8.88 1.78 -5.76
N ILE A 88 -7.66 1.35 -6.06
CA ILE A 88 -6.78 0.73 -5.08
C ILE A 88 -6.47 1.71 -3.95
N LEU A 89 -6.20 2.98 -4.26
CA LEU A 89 -5.96 4.01 -3.26
C LEU A 89 -7.19 4.24 -2.37
N ALA A 90 -8.38 4.31 -2.96
CA ALA A 90 -9.62 4.42 -2.21
C ALA A 90 -9.83 3.20 -1.28
N LEU A 91 -9.65 1.98 -1.78
CA LEU A 91 -9.75 0.76 -0.97
C LEU A 91 -8.69 0.72 0.13
N TYR A 92 -7.46 1.08 -0.19
CA TYR A 92 -6.35 1.17 0.76
C TYR A 92 -6.72 2.11 1.91
N THR A 93 -7.19 3.33 1.59
CA THR A 93 -7.60 4.30 2.60
C THR A 93 -8.75 3.77 3.45
N LEU A 94 -9.78 3.17 2.85
CA LEU A 94 -10.91 2.60 3.58
C LEU A 94 -10.46 1.51 4.57
N ILE A 95 -9.64 0.56 4.10
CA ILE A 95 -9.10 -0.52 4.91
C ILE A 95 -8.27 0.06 6.07
N HIS A 96 -7.42 1.04 5.80
CA HIS A 96 -6.56 1.63 6.82
C HIS A 96 -7.34 2.47 7.83
N VAL A 97 -8.39 3.19 7.42
CA VAL A 97 -9.30 3.89 8.34
C VAL A 97 -9.97 2.90 9.29
N MET A 98 -10.52 1.81 8.75
CA MET A 98 -11.19 0.77 9.55
C MET A 98 -10.21 0.13 10.54
N VAL A 99 -9.00 -0.22 10.08
CA VAL A 99 -7.98 -0.82 10.95
C VAL A 99 -7.46 0.18 11.99
N SER A 100 -7.32 1.46 11.64
CA SER A 100 -6.94 2.51 12.59
C SER A 100 -7.94 2.65 13.74
N PHE A 101 -9.24 2.46 13.46
CA PHE A 101 -10.27 2.44 14.49
C PHE A 101 -10.10 1.29 15.48
N PHE A 102 -9.76 0.08 15.01
CA PHE A 102 -9.57 -1.09 15.89
C PHE A 102 -8.24 -1.09 16.65
N PHE A 103 -7.19 -0.49 16.09
CA PHE A 103 -5.82 -0.59 16.60
C PHE A 103 -5.22 0.72 17.15
N GLN A 104 -6.00 1.81 17.23
CA GLN A 104 -5.57 3.14 17.71
C GLN A 104 -4.34 3.72 17.00
N PHE A 105 -4.25 3.51 15.68
CA PHE A 105 -3.18 4.11 14.88
C PHE A 105 -3.43 5.61 14.70
N HIS A 106 -2.40 6.43 14.92
CA HIS A 106 -2.51 7.90 14.90
C HIS A 106 -2.52 8.51 13.49
N SER A 107 -2.27 7.73 12.43
CA SER A 107 -2.12 8.24 11.07
C SER A 107 -2.94 7.43 10.06
N LEU A 108 -3.82 8.14 9.35
CA LEU A 108 -4.73 7.66 8.29
C LEU A 108 -4.02 7.18 7.00
N ILE A 109 -2.70 7.36 6.93
CA ILE A 109 -1.80 7.17 5.78
C ILE A 109 -0.46 6.70 6.40
N PRO A 110 0.39 5.84 5.77
CA PRO A 110 1.33 4.99 6.50
C PRO A 110 2.53 5.77 7.05
N ALA A 111 2.29 6.54 8.11
CA ALA A 111 3.22 6.77 9.19
C ALA A 111 2.83 5.76 10.27
N TRP A 112 3.04 4.48 9.95
CA TRP A 112 3.13 3.49 11.01
C TRP A 112 4.30 3.98 11.83
N LYS A 113 4.07 4.58 13.00
CA LYS A 113 5.17 4.70 13.97
C LYS A 113 5.54 3.28 14.31
N LEU A 114 6.55 2.75 13.64
CA LEU A 114 7.02 1.42 13.93
C LEU A 114 7.90 1.41 15.20
N SER A 115 8.12 2.56 15.85
CA SER A 115 8.67 2.70 17.21
C SER A 115 7.70 3.36 18.19
#